data_AF-S7VDM3-F1
#
_entry.id   AF-S7VDM3-F1
#
_cell.length_a   1.000
_cell.length_b   1.000
_cell.length_c   1.000
_cell.angle_alpha   90.00
_cell.angle_beta   90.00
_cell.angle_gamma   90.00
#
_symmetry.space_group_name_H-M   'P 1'
#
loop_
_entity.id
_entity.type
_entity.pdbx_description
1 polymer ?
#
loop_
_entity_poly.entity_id
_entity_poly.type
_entity_poly.pdbx_seq_one_letter_code
_entity_poly.pdbx_strand_id
1 'polypeptide(L)'
;MKIHFSKEKILALDPNADIEMIQLNLNSFEKICSGKSDGGQIATMDLASRFRWLTAVRSSIIQTSRPHPGLSKDLTKTLQKLFEEAVL
;
A
#
# COMPACT_ATOMS: atom_id res chain seq x y z
N MET A 1 3.32 6.18 4.66
CA MET A 1 3.41 4.69 4.65
C MET A 1 4.59 4.32 5.52
N LYS A 2 4.51 3.29 6.37
CA LYS A 2 5.68 2.84 7.14
C LYS A 2 6.23 1.58 6.47
N ILE A 3 7.46 1.64 5.98
CA ILE A 3 8.14 0.53 5.31
C ILE A 3 9.29 0.04 6.19
N HIS A 4 9.36 -1.27 6.40
CA HIS A 4 10.51 -1.92 7.03
C HIS A 4 11.16 -2.85 6.00
N PHE A 5 12.39 -2.53 5.58
CA PHE A 5 13.11 -3.22 4.52
C PHE A 5 14.48 -3.68 5.05
N SER A 6 14.64 -4.99 5.27
CA SER A 6 15.91 -5.58 5.74
C SER A 6 16.56 -6.34 4.61
N LYS A 7 17.70 -5.82 4.15
CA LYS A 7 18.49 -6.40 3.06
C LYS A 7 19.05 -7.76 3.46
N GLU A 8 19.47 -7.89 4.71
CA GLU A 8 20.06 -9.09 5.27
C GLU A 8 19.07 -10.25 5.23
N LYS A 9 17.80 -10.00 5.60
CA LYS A 9 16.74 -11.02 5.54
C LYS A 9 16.40 -11.42 4.11
N ILE A 10 16.42 -10.48 3.17
CA ILE A 10 16.13 -10.77 1.76
C ILE A 10 17.26 -11.60 1.15
N LEU A 11 18.51 -11.18 1.34
CA LEU A 11 19.69 -11.90 0.83
C LEU A 11 19.88 -13.27 1.49
N ALA A 12 19.36 -13.47 2.71
CA ALA A 12 19.31 -14.78 3.35
C ALA A 12 18.30 -15.73 2.69
N LEU A 13 17.25 -15.21 2.05
CA LEU A 13 16.26 -16.01 1.31
C LEU A 13 16.68 -16.22 -0.16
N ASP A 14 17.23 -15.19 -0.79
CA ASP A 14 17.76 -15.22 -2.14
C ASP A 14 19.02 -14.34 -2.24
N PRO A 15 20.23 -14.94 -2.26
CA PRO A 15 21.49 -14.21 -2.35
C PRO A 15 21.66 -13.37 -3.63
N ASN A 16 20.89 -13.66 -4.67
CA ASN A 16 20.95 -12.97 -5.95
C ASN A 16 19.83 -11.92 -6.11
N ALA A 17 19.03 -11.69 -5.08
CA ALA A 17 17.94 -10.72 -5.13
C ALA A 17 18.46 -9.31 -5.45
N ASP A 18 17.81 -8.64 -6.41
CA ASP A 18 18.10 -7.25 -6.75
C ASP A 18 17.49 -6.30 -5.71
N ILE A 19 18.30 -5.98 -4.70
CA ILE A 19 17.92 -5.11 -3.58
C ILE A 19 17.58 -3.69 -4.06
N GLU A 20 18.29 -3.19 -5.08
CA GLU A 20 18.06 -1.85 -5.60
C GLU A 20 16.71 -1.76 -6.32
N MET A 21 16.43 -2.73 -7.19
CA MET A 21 15.14 -2.83 -7.88
C MET A 21 13.98 -2.93 -6.90
N ILE A 22 14.10 -3.73 -5.84
CA ILE A 22 13.05 -3.83 -4.81
C ILE A 22 12.85 -2.49 -4.09
N GLN A 23 13.94 -1.81 -3.72
CA GLN A 23 13.87 -0.50 -3.06
C GLN A 23 13.20 0.56 -3.96
N LEU A 24 13.53 0.59 -5.25
CA LEU A 24 12.90 1.50 -6.22
C LEU A 24 11.40 1.27 -6.36
N ASN A 25 10.97 0.00 -6.36
CA ASN A 25 9.55 -0.35 -6.37
C ASN A 25 8.86 0.07 -5.06
N LEU A 26 9.50 -0.13 -3.90
CA LEU A 26 8.97 0.33 -2.60
C LEU A 26 8.82 1.85 -2.54
N ASN A 27 9.80 2.59 -3.06
CA ASN A 27 9.74 4.05 -3.13
C ASN A 27 8.57 4.52 -4.03
N SER A 28 8.31 3.81 -5.13
CA SER A 28 7.16 4.09 -6.00
C SER A 28 5.83 3.87 -5.27
N PHE A 29 5.71 2.80 -4.47
CA PHE A 29 4.54 2.57 -3.61
C PHE A 29 4.32 3.72 -2.61
N GLU A 30 5.37 4.23 -1.98
CA GLU A 30 5.26 5.36 -1.04
C GLU A 30 4.77 6.63 -1.72
N LYS A 31 5.28 6.94 -2.92
CA LYS A 31 4.84 8.09 -3.72
C LYS A 31 3.38 7.98 -4.15
N ILE A 32 2.95 6.80 -4.60
CA ILE A 32 1.54 6.53 -4.95
C ILE A 32 0.63 6.67 -3.71
N CYS A 33 1.05 6.14 -2.55
CA CYS A 33 0.30 6.29 -1.30
C CYS A 33 0.12 7.76 -0.91
N SER A 34 1.17 8.57 -1.06
CA SER A 34 1.17 10.00 -0.70
C SER A 34 0.52 10.90 -1.76
N GLY A 35 0.17 10.36 -2.93
CA GLY A 35 -0.44 11.14 -4.02
C GLY A 35 0.50 12.20 -4.61
N LYS A 36 1.81 12.02 -4.50
CA LYS A 36 2.80 12.99 -4.98
C LYS A 36 2.90 12.93 -6.51
N SER A 37 2.99 14.09 -7.16
CA SER A 37 3.11 14.20 -8.63
C SER A 37 4.37 13.54 -9.20
N ASP A 38 5.41 13.33 -8.38
CA ASP A 38 6.64 12.64 -8.75
C ASP A 38 6.53 11.09 -8.65
N GLY A 39 5.34 10.57 -8.31
CA GLY A 39 4.98 9.15 -8.28
C GLY A 39 4.37 8.60 -9.57
N GLY A 40 4.39 9.39 -10.64
CA GLY A 40 3.81 9.03 -11.94
C GLY A 40 2.28 9.12 -11.97
N GLN A 41 1.70 8.70 -13.09
CA GLN A 41 0.27 8.88 -13.39
C GLN A 41 -0.66 8.21 -12.36
N ILE A 42 -0.22 7.11 -11.74
CA ILE A 42 -1.02 6.43 -10.71
C ILE A 42 -1.14 7.33 -9.48
N ALA A 43 -0.08 8.02 -9.09
CA ALA A 43 -0.09 8.90 -7.92
C ALA A 43 -1.01 10.12 -8.09
N THR A 44 -1.33 10.50 -9.34
CA THR A 44 -2.26 11.61 -9.63
C THR A 44 -3.73 11.18 -9.69
N MET A 45 -4.05 9.88 -9.60
CA MET A 45 -5.43 9.40 -9.57
C MET A 45 -6.12 9.77 -8.25
N ASP A 46 -7.45 9.68 -8.17
CA ASP A 46 -8.19 9.83 -6.92
C ASP A 46 -7.81 8.75 -5.89
N LEU A 47 -8.05 9.03 -4.60
CA LEU A 47 -7.65 8.16 -3.50
C LEU A 47 -8.15 6.71 -3.66
N ALA A 48 -9.41 6.53 -4.07
CA ALA A 48 -10.00 5.20 -4.19
C ALA A 48 -9.36 4.41 -5.34
N SER A 49 -9.06 5.09 -6.46
CA SER A 49 -8.34 4.48 -7.58
C SER A 49 -6.90 4.10 -7.23
N ARG A 50 -6.17 4.95 -6.49
CA ARG A 50 -4.82 4.63 -5.99
C ARG A 50 -4.85 3.41 -5.08
N PHE A 51 -5.81 3.37 -4.14
CA PHE A 51 -5.97 2.24 -3.24
C PHE A 51 -6.24 0.94 -4.00
N ARG A 52 -7.21 0.93 -4.93
CA ARG A 52 -7.49 -0.24 -5.79
C ARG A 52 -6.26 -0.67 -6.57
N TRP A 53 -5.48 0.28 -7.08
CA TRP A 53 -4.26 0.01 -7.83
C TRP A 53 -3.21 -0.70 -6.96
N LEU A 54 -2.99 -0.19 -5.74
CA LEU A 54 -2.02 -0.71 -4.77
C LEU A 54 -2.38 -2.11 -4.27
N THR A 55 -3.66 -2.40 -4.09
CA THR A 55 -4.15 -3.68 -3.56
C THR A 55 -4.36 -4.75 -4.63
N ALA A 56 -4.13 -4.41 -5.91
CA ALA A 56 -4.30 -5.35 -7.02
C ALA A 56 -3.21 -6.43 -7.01
N VAL A 57 -3.60 -7.69 -7.02
CA VAL A 57 -2.68 -8.85 -7.07
C VAL A 57 -2.18 -9.08 -8.50
N ARG A 58 -1.35 -8.15 -8.99
CA ARG A 58 -0.83 -8.17 -10.37
C ARG A 58 0.66 -7.90 -10.50
N SER A 59 1.29 -7.42 -9.43
CA SER A 59 2.74 -7.18 -9.44
C SER A 59 3.47 -8.51 -9.28
N SER A 60 4.50 -8.72 -10.09
CA SER A 60 5.45 -9.83 -9.97
C SER A 60 6.60 -9.52 -9.00
N ILE A 61 6.70 -8.27 -8.52
CA ILE A 61 7.81 -7.80 -7.66
C ILE A 61 7.32 -7.65 -6.22
N ILE A 62 6.25 -6.87 -6.00
CA ILE A 62 5.71 -6.56 -4.67
C ILE A 62 4.25 -6.98 -4.63
N GLN A 63 3.94 -8.03 -3.88
CA GLN A 63 2.56 -8.44 -3.61
C GLN A 63 2.12 -7.95 -2.23
N THR A 64 1.08 -7.13 -2.19
CA THR A 64 0.46 -6.70 -0.94
C THR A 64 -0.43 -7.80 -0.38
N SER A 65 -0.60 -7.83 0.95
CA SER A 65 -1.65 -8.65 1.55
C SER A 65 -3.03 -8.23 1.05
N ARG A 66 -4.02 -9.13 1.21
CA ARG A 66 -5.42 -8.79 0.88
C ARG A 66 -5.88 -7.64 1.78
N PRO A 67 -6.70 -6.70 1.27
CA PRO A 67 -7.36 -5.72 2.11
C PRO A 67 -8.15 -6.43 3.20
N HIS A 68 -7.85 -6.12 4.45
CA HIS A 68 -8.59 -6.69 5.59
C HIS A 68 -9.77 -5.77 5.94
N PRO A 69 -10.96 -6.33 6.22
CA PRO A 69 -12.04 -5.54 6.80
C PRO A 69 -11.58 -4.96 8.14
N GLY A 70 -12.02 -3.73 8.42
CA GLY A 70 -11.62 -3.00 9.62
C GLY A 70 -11.89 -3.78 10.91
N LEU A 71 -11.02 -3.62 11.91
CA LEU A 71 -11.22 -4.19 13.24
C LEU A 71 -12.06 -3.23 14.08
N SER A 72 -13.10 -3.74 14.74
CA SER A 72 -13.87 -2.94 15.69
C SER A 72 -14.19 -3.73 16.95
N LYS A 73 -14.17 -3.03 18.10
CA LYS A 73 -14.65 -3.54 19.38
C LYS A 73 -16.15 -3.28 19.60
N ASP A 74 -16.73 -2.35 18.84
CA ASP A 74 -18.14 -1.96 18.88
C ASP A 74 -18.59 -1.55 17.46
N LEU A 75 -19.30 -2.48 16.81
CA LEU A 75 -19.72 -2.32 15.43
C LEU A 75 -20.73 -1.18 15.26
N THR A 76 -21.64 -0.98 16.22
CA THR A 76 -22.66 0.06 16.15
C THR A 76 -22.03 1.45 16.18
N LYS A 77 -21.13 1.68 17.15
CA LYS A 77 -20.42 2.95 17.25
C LYS A 77 -19.56 3.23 16.03
N THR A 78 -18.92 2.19 15.49
CA THR A 78 -18.06 2.33 14.30
C THR A 78 -18.88 2.65 13.06
N LEU A 79 -20.03 2.00 12.89
CA LEU A 79 -20.94 2.27 11.78
C LEU A 79 -21.44 3.72 11.80
N GLN A 80 -21.92 4.19 12.96
CA GLN A 80 -22.41 5.57 13.10
C GLN A 80 -21.33 6.59 12.71
N LYS A 81 -20.11 6.42 13.24
CA LYS A 81 -18.97 7.28 12.92
C LYS A 81 -18.66 7.27 11.41
N LEU A 82 -18.58 6.09 10.79
CA LEU A 82 -18.27 5.97 9.36
C LEU A 82 -19.37 6.59 8.48
N PHE A 83 -20.63 6.48 8.88
CA PHE A 83 -21.75 7.08 8.15
C PHE A 83 -21.69 8.61 8.20
N GLU A 84 -21.37 9.17 9.38
CA GLU A 84 -21.14 10.61 9.54
C GLU A 84 -19.93 11.12 8.75
N GLU A 85 -18.83 10.37 8.68
CA GLU A 85 -17.59 10.81 8.00
C GLU A 85 -17.61 10.63 6.48
N ALA A 86 -18.38 9.67 5.95
CA ALA A 86 -18.26 9.23 4.56
C ALA A 86 -19.56 9.27 3.74
N VAL A 87 -20.72 9.59 4.35
CA VAL A 87 -22.02 9.65 3.65
C VAL A 87 -22.72 10.99 3.85
N LEU A 88 -22.78 11.48 5.09
CA LEU A 88 -23.37 12.80 5.42
C LEU A 88 -22.42 13.94 5.06
#